data_AF-D8S3H6-F1
#
_entry.id   AF-D8S3H6-F1
#
_cell.length_a   1.000
_cell.length_b   1.000
_cell.length_c   1.000
_cell.angle_alpha   90.00
_cell.angle_beta   90.00
_cell.angle_gamma   90.00
#
_symmetry.space_group_name_H-M   'P 1'
#
loop_
_entity.id
_entity.type
_entity.pdbx_description
1 polymer ?
#
loop_
_entity_poly.entity_id
_entity_poly.type
_entity_poly.pdbx_seq_one_letter_code
_entity_poly.pdbx_strand_id
1 'polypeptide(L)' 'LVSGAFLLSSNQLYILYMQFDCNLVLYYGKLVIWNTKTNRKGVGCFFQIRKDGNLAVYDKYLNVIWSKS' A
#
# COMPACT_ATOMS: atom_id res chain seq x y z
N LEU A 1 -3.64 6.58 1.63
CA LEU A 1 -4.44 5.36 1.44
C LEU A 1 -4.39 4.54 2.72
N VAL A 2 -5.46 4.50 3.51
CA VAL A 2 -5.48 3.80 4.82
C VAL A 2 -5.77 2.30 4.65
N SER A 3 -5.52 1.50 5.69
CA SER A 3 -5.88 0.08 5.73
C SER A 3 -7.34 -0.14 5.30
N GLY A 4 -7.58 -1.10 4.41
CA GLY A 4 -8.90 -1.38 3.86
C GLY A 4 -9.25 -0.54 2.61
N ALA A 5 -8.59 0.60 2.40
CA ALA A 5 -8.85 1.46 1.26
C ALA A 5 -8.04 1.04 0.02
N PHE A 6 -8.60 1.27 -1.15
CA PHE A 6 -7.98 1.00 -2.44
C PHE A 6 -8.14 2.15 -3.44
N LEU A 7 -7.27 2.18 -4.44
CA LEU A 7 -7.40 3.01 -5.64
C LEU A 7 -7.70 2.11 -6.82
N LEU A 8 -8.62 2.53 -7.69
CA LEU A 8 -8.96 1.85 -8.92
C LEU A 8 -8.43 2.66 -10.11
N SER A 9 -7.77 2.01 -11.07
CA SER A 9 -7.38 2.67 -12.32
C SER A 9 -8.60 3.10 -13.14
N SER A 10 -8.45 4.09 -14.02
CA SER A 10 -9.57 4.61 -14.85
C SER A 10 -10.24 3.54 -15.73
N ASN A 11 -9.46 2.54 -16.17
CA ASN A 11 -9.97 1.39 -16.94
C ASN A 11 -10.51 0.25 -16.06
N GLN A 12 -10.49 0.41 -14.74
CA GLN A 12 -10.98 -0.56 -13.75
C GLN A 12 -10.27 -1.92 -13.73
N LEU A 13 -9.12 -2.03 -14.39
CA LEU A 13 -8.35 -3.29 -14.45
C LEU A 13 -7.33 -3.43 -13.31
N TYR A 14 -6.88 -2.32 -12.73
CA TYR A 14 -5.85 -2.31 -11.70
C TYR A 14 -6.37 -1.78 -10.38
N ILE A 15 -6.01 -2.46 -9.28
CA ILE A 15 -6.35 -2.06 -7.93
C ILE A 15 -5.06 -1.94 -7.12
N LEU A 16 -4.79 -0.75 -6.58
CA LEU A 16 -3.78 -0.58 -5.53
C LEU A 16 -4.47 -0.62 -4.17
N TYR A 17 -4.24 -1.67 -3.40
CA TYR A 17 -4.93 -1.94 -2.15
C TYR A 17 -3.95 -1.93 -0.97
N MET A 18 -4.21 -1.06 0.03
CA MET A 18 -3.55 -1.10 1.33
C MET A 18 -4.29 -2.11 2.23
N GLN A 19 -3.80 -3.35 2.27
CA GLN A 19 -4.43 -4.44 3.01
C GLN A 19 -4.37 -4.25 4.53
N PHE A 20 -5.32 -4.85 5.25
CA PHE A 20 -5.37 -4.82 6.72
C PHE A 20 -4.14 -5.46 7.39
N ASP A 21 -3.45 -6.35 6.70
CA ASP A 21 -2.23 -6.98 7.18
C ASP A 21 -0.98 -6.11 6.96
N CYS A 22 -1.13 -4.84 6.58
CA CYS A 22 -0.04 -3.93 6.27
C CYS A 22 0.76 -4.22 5.00
N ASN A 23 0.26 -5.08 4.10
CA ASN A 23 0.83 -5.23 2.77
C ASN A 23 0.18 -4.27 1.76
N LEU A 24 0.98 -3.46 1.07
CA LEU A 24 0.48 -2.68 -0.07
C LEU A 24 0.62 -3.53 -1.33
N VAL A 25 -0.50 -3.80 -1.99
CA VAL A 25 -0.57 -4.78 -3.09
C VAL A 25 -1.19 -4.13 -4.33
N LEU A 26 -0.54 -4.35 -5.48
CA LEU A 26 -1.08 -3.99 -6.79
C LEU A 26 -1.63 -5.25 -7.46
N TYR A 27 -2.90 -5.18 -7.84
CA TYR A 27 -3.63 -6.23 -8.54
C TYR A 27 -3.89 -5.87 -10.00
N TYR A 28 -3.93 -6.89 -10.85
CA TYR A 28 -4.58 -6.88 -12.17
C TYR A 28 -5.72 -7.91 -12.16
N GLY A 29 -6.96 -7.43 -12.13
CA GLY A 29 -8.11 -8.27 -11.79
C GLY A 29 -7.94 -8.95 -10.42
N LYS A 30 -7.80 -10.28 -10.40
CA LYS A 30 -7.55 -11.07 -9.18
C LYS A 30 -6.07 -11.44 -8.95
N LEU A 31 -5.19 -11.11 -9.90
CA LEU A 31 -3.78 -11.48 -9.86
C LEU A 31 -2.97 -10.43 -9.11
N VAL A 32 -2.16 -10.86 -8.15
CA VAL A 32 -1.14 -10.00 -7.53
C VAL A 32 0.00 -9.84 -8.52
N ILE A 33 0.23 -8.61 -8.99
CA ILE A 33 1.33 -8.31 -9.93
C ILE A 33 2.52 -7.64 -9.24
N TRP A 34 2.30 -7.00 -8.08
CA TRP A 34 3.36 -6.43 -7.25
C TRP A 34 2.90 -6.26 -5.79
N ASN A 35 3.84 -6.29 -4.83
CA ASN A 35 3.58 -5.92 -3.44
C ASN A 35 4.86 -5.48 -2.70
N THR A 36 4.68 -4.83 -1.55
CA THR A 36 5.77 -4.36 -0.66
C THR A 36 6.40 -5.45 0.21
N LYS A 37 5.80 -6.64 0.31
CA LYS A 37 6.20 -7.72 1.23
C LYS A 37 6.29 -7.25 2.69
N THR A 38 5.26 -6.52 3.12
CA THR A 38 5.16 -5.93 4.48
C THR A 38 4.05 -6.52 5.31
N ASN A 39 3.49 -7.65 4.88
CA ASN A 39 2.48 -8.39 5.62
C ASN A 39 2.93 -8.67 7.07
N ARG A 40 2.07 -8.29 8.02
CA ARG A 40 2.24 -8.42 9.48
C ARG A 40 3.48 -7.71 10.05
N LYS A 41 4.05 -6.73 9.34
CA LYS A 41 5.16 -5.91 9.85
C LYS A 41 4.72 -4.69 10.67
N GLY A 42 3.42 -4.44 10.76
CA GLY A 42 2.84 -3.33 11.52
C GLY A 42 1.35 -3.55 11.76
N VAL A 43 0.67 -2.51 12.26
CA VAL A 43 -0.77 -2.51 12.49
C VAL A 43 -1.39 -1.17 12.07
N GLY A 44 -2.60 -1.20 11.50
CA GLY A 44 -3.31 0.00 11.07
C GLY A 44 -2.53 0.83 10.06
N CYS A 45 -1.88 0.17 9.10
CA CYS A 45 -0.97 0.83 8.18
C CYS A 45 -1.66 1.71 7.14
N PHE A 46 -0.92 2.68 6.62
CA PHE A 46 -1.34 3.55 5.55
C PHE A 46 -0.18 3.83 4.58
N PHE A 47 -0.54 4.00 3.32
CA PHE A 47 0.37 4.39 2.24
C PHE A 47 0.25 5.88 1.91
N GLN A 48 1.39 6.53 1.71
CA GLN A 48 1.50 7.95 1.36
C GLN A 48 2.60 8.18 0.32
N ILE A 49 2.32 9.10 -0.62
CA ILE A 49 3.34 9.73 -1.47
C ILE A 49 3.74 11.03 -0.80
N ARG A 50 5.03 11.18 -0.48
CA ARG A 50 5.58 12.37 0.16
C ARG A 50 5.86 13.47 -0.87
N LYS A 51 6.03 14.70 -0.40
CA LYS A 51 6.32 15.88 -1.25
C LYS A 51 7.59 15.76 -2.09
N ASP A 52 8.55 14.97 -1.61
CA ASP A 52 9.81 14.66 -2.28
C ASP A 52 9.69 13.52 -3.31
N GLY A 53 8.48 13.01 -3.57
CA GLY A 53 8.23 11.90 -4.47
C GLY A 53 8.43 10.51 -3.84
N ASN A 54 8.92 10.45 -2.59
CA ASN A 54 9.13 9.17 -1.91
C ASN A 54 7.80 8.47 -1.61
N LEU A 55 7.75 7.19 -1.94
CA LEU A 55 6.66 6.30 -1.62
C LEU A 55 6.92 5.65 -0.26
N ALA A 56 5.95 5.66 0.65
CA ALA A 56 6.12 5.05 1.96
C ALA A 56 4.84 4.39 2.49
N VAL A 57 5.04 3.28 3.21
CA VAL A 57 4.03 2.64 4.06
C VAL A 57 4.43 2.88 5.51
N TYR A 58 3.49 3.41 6.28
CA TYR A 58 3.63 3.66 7.70
C TYR A 58 2.67 2.77 8.48
N ASP A 59 3.00 2.44 9.73
CA ASP A 59 2.01 1.92 10.68
C ASP A 59 1.26 3.05 11.39
N LYS A 60 0.28 2.69 12.25
CA LYS A 60 -0.50 3.68 13.02
C LYS A 60 0.33 4.49 14.03
N TYR A 61 1.56 4.07 14.33
CA TYR A 61 2.49 4.75 15.23
C TYR A 61 3.52 5.61 14.48
N LEU A 62 3.35 5.78 13.16
CA LEU A 62 4.24 6.53 12.27
C LEU A 62 5.61 5.89 12.03
N ASN A 63 5.79 4.60 12.34
CA ASN A 63 6.99 3.88 11.94
C ASN A 63 6.97 3.64 10.44
N VAL A 64 8.11 3.86 9.78
CA VAL A 64 8.29 3.51 8.36
C VAL A 64 8.42 1.99 8.25
N ILE A 65 7.44 1.35 7.64
CA ILE A 65 7.44 -0.11 7.41
C ILE A 65 8.12 -0.44 6.06
N TRP A 66 7.98 0.45 5.09
CA TRP A 66 8.63 0.36 3.78
C TRP A 66 8.73 1.73 3.15
N SER A 67 9.80 1.97 2.40
CA SER A 67 9.96 3.17 1.59
C SER A 67 10.68 2.87 0.28
N LYS A 68 10.34 3.63 -0.76
CA LYS A 68 11.02 3.63 -2.04
C LYS A 68 11.15 5.05 -2.56
N SER A 69 12.39 5.41 -2.89
CA SER A 69 12.77 6.58 -3.68
C SER A 69 12.72 6.27 -5.17
#